data_AF-A0A8J5GWS8-F1
#
_entry.id   AF-A0A8J5GWS8-F1
#
_cell.length_a   1.000
_cell.length_b   1.000
_cell.length_c   1.000
_cell.angle_alpha   90.00
_cell.angle_beta   90.00
_cell.angle_gamma   90.00
#
_symmetry.space_group_name_H-M   'P 1'
#
loop_
_entity.id
_entity.type
_entity.pdbx_description
1 polymer ?
#
loop_
_entity_poly.entity_id
_entity_poly.type
_entity_poly.pdbx_seq_one_letter_code
_entity_poly.pdbx_strand_id
1 'polypeptide(L)'
;MSYINTQATTSYREALQATEGIEAPALGFLRPAEYQGAVKGSVTAIKQANTQIQLLVTILEKLENLEERIKKLEAKAATLASLPDEVIQSLSDKIKNLSVQEKPKEGKGKLLVFKDPYDILKEVQKHQKE
;
A
#
# COMPACT_ATOMS: atom_id res chain seq x y z
N MET A 1 -6.15 -27.60 0.96
CA MET A 1 -5.41 -26.88 -0.11
C MET A 1 -4.93 -27.92 -1.11
N SER A 2 -5.27 -27.78 -2.40
CA SER A 2 -4.78 -28.68 -3.46
C SER A 2 -3.44 -28.19 -3.99
N TYR A 3 -2.55 -29.10 -4.39
CA TYR A 3 -1.26 -28.74 -5.00
C TYR A 3 -1.43 -27.84 -6.24
N ILE A 4 -2.54 -28.01 -6.97
CA ILE A 4 -2.90 -27.19 -8.14
C ILE A 4 -3.07 -25.71 -7.73
N ASN A 5 -3.76 -25.47 -6.62
CA ASN A 5 -3.95 -24.11 -6.09
C ASN A 5 -2.62 -23.53 -5.60
N THR A 6 -1.76 -24.36 -4.99
CA THR A 6 -0.43 -23.95 -4.54
C THR A 6 0.48 -23.58 -5.71
N GLN A 7 0.43 -24.30 -6.83
CA GLN A 7 1.21 -23.99 -8.04
C GLN A 7 0.85 -22.63 -8.65
N ALA A 8 -0.37 -22.16 -8.43
CA ALA A 8 -0.82 -20.86 -8.90
C ALA A 8 -0.35 -19.69 -8.00
N THR A 9 0.17 -19.96 -6.80
CA THR A 9 0.60 -18.90 -5.88
C THR A 9 1.88 -18.22 -6.37
N THR A 10 1.97 -16.91 -6.15
CA THR A 10 3.13 -16.10 -6.55
C THR A 10 4.42 -16.61 -5.92
N SER A 11 4.42 -16.88 -4.61
CA SER A 11 5.60 -17.36 -3.89
C SER A 11 6.12 -18.71 -4.39
N TYR A 12 5.23 -19.57 -4.90
CA TYR A 12 5.64 -20.83 -5.51
C TYR A 12 6.27 -20.62 -6.89
N ARG A 13 5.72 -19.71 -7.71
CA ARG A 13 6.29 -19.36 -9.02
C ARG A 13 7.64 -18.67 -8.90
N GLU A 14 7.78 -17.75 -7.95
CA GLU A 14 9.05 -17.09 -7.63
C GLU A 14 10.09 -18.11 -7.16
N ALA A 15 9.70 -19.07 -6.32
CA ALA A 15 10.61 -20.13 -5.88
C ALA A 15 11.10 -20.99 -7.04
N LEU A 16 10.21 -21.37 -7.97
CA LEU A 16 10.62 -22.11 -9.18
C LEU A 16 11.53 -21.27 -10.09
N GLN A 17 11.23 -19.98 -10.27
CA GLN A 17 12.06 -19.09 -11.08
C GLN A 17 13.46 -18.91 -10.48
N ALA A 18 13.56 -18.79 -9.15
CA ALA A 18 14.84 -18.68 -8.47
C ALA A 18 15.69 -19.95 -8.60
N THR A 19 15.06 -21.14 -8.52
CA THR A 19 15.78 -22.41 -8.66
C THR A 19 16.06 -22.81 -10.10
N GLU A 20 15.33 -22.24 -11.08
CA GLU A 20 15.60 -22.40 -12.52
C GLU A 20 17.00 -21.91 -12.88
N GLY A 21 17.46 -20.83 -12.23
CA GLY A 21 18.79 -20.27 -12.43
C GLY A 21 19.94 -21.13 -11.89
N ILE A 22 19.65 -22.09 -10.98
CA ILE A 22 20.63 -23.04 -10.46
C ILE A 22 20.80 -24.19 -11.47
N GLU A 23 19.70 -24.86 -11.80
CA GLU A 23 19.72 -25.96 -12.76
C GLU A 23 18.34 -26.19 -13.40
N ALA A 24 18.21 -25.81 -14.67
CA ALA A 24 17.00 -26.04 -15.45
C ALA A 24 16.75 -27.55 -15.74
N PRO A 25 15.49 -28.00 -15.84
CA PRO A 25 14.29 -27.31 -15.38
C PRO A 25 14.17 -27.36 -13.85
N ALA A 26 13.64 -26.30 -13.23
CA ALA A 26 13.26 -26.31 -11.83
C ALA A 26 12.09 -27.27 -11.59
N LEU A 27 12.19 -28.06 -10.53
CA LEU A 27 11.19 -29.07 -10.21
C LEU A 27 10.51 -28.76 -8.88
N GLY A 28 9.17 -28.79 -8.92
CA GLY A 28 8.30 -28.59 -7.77
C GLY A 28 7.50 -29.86 -7.48
N PHE A 29 6.18 -29.79 -7.50
CA PHE A 29 5.34 -30.99 -7.41
C PHE A 29 5.48 -31.79 -8.70
N LEU A 30 5.80 -33.08 -8.58
CA LEU A 30 5.98 -33.98 -9.70
C LEU A 30 5.42 -35.37 -9.39
N ARG A 31 5.23 -36.16 -10.45
CA ARG A 31 4.81 -37.55 -10.33
C ARG A 31 6.05 -38.44 -10.31
N PRO A 32 6.32 -39.17 -9.21
CA PRO A 32 7.49 -40.04 -9.13
C PRO A 32 7.56 -41.11 -10.24
N ALA A 33 6.40 -41.53 -10.75
CA ALA A 33 6.30 -42.47 -11.85
C ALA A 33 6.96 -41.99 -13.15
N GLU A 34 7.11 -40.68 -13.35
CA GLU A 34 7.73 -40.10 -14.55
C GLU A 34 9.27 -40.04 -14.45
N TYR A 35 9.84 -40.23 -13.25
CA TYR A 35 11.26 -40.05 -12.95
C TYR A 35 11.88 -41.30 -12.31
N GLN A 36 11.67 -42.46 -12.95
CA GLN A 36 12.17 -43.73 -12.46
C GLN A 36 13.67 -43.93 -12.77
N GLY A 37 14.35 -44.69 -11.90
CA GLY A 37 15.78 -44.99 -11.97
C GLY A 37 16.60 -44.20 -10.95
N ALA A 38 17.65 -44.81 -10.39
CA ALA A 38 18.40 -44.25 -9.27
C ALA A 38 18.97 -42.86 -9.57
N VAL A 39 19.64 -42.68 -10.71
CA VAL A 39 20.26 -41.40 -11.08
C VAL A 39 19.21 -40.30 -11.34
N LYS A 40 18.18 -40.60 -12.14
CA LYS A 40 17.12 -39.62 -12.47
C LYS A 40 16.31 -39.24 -11.25
N GLY A 41 16.00 -40.21 -10.37
CA GLY A 41 15.31 -39.98 -9.11
C GLY A 41 16.11 -39.09 -8.17
N SER A 42 17.42 -39.35 -8.01
CA SER A 42 18.30 -38.53 -7.17
C SER A 42 18.42 -37.10 -7.67
N VAL A 43 18.66 -36.90 -8.97
CA VAL A 43 18.73 -35.55 -9.56
C VAL A 43 17.40 -34.80 -9.36
N THR A 44 16.29 -35.48 -9.58
CA THR A 44 14.95 -34.91 -9.41
C THR A 44 14.69 -34.52 -7.95
N ALA A 45 15.07 -35.37 -6.99
CA ALA A 45 14.94 -35.09 -5.57
C ALA A 45 15.79 -33.88 -5.14
N ILE A 46 17.02 -33.76 -5.66
CA ILE A 46 17.89 -32.60 -5.40
C ILE A 46 17.22 -31.30 -5.90
N LYS A 47 16.67 -31.31 -7.12
CA LYS A 47 15.97 -30.15 -7.68
C LYS A 47 14.74 -29.76 -6.85
N GLN A 48 13.95 -30.74 -6.42
CA GLN A 48 12.83 -30.48 -5.50
C GLN A 48 13.28 -29.93 -4.15
N ALA A 49 14.38 -30.44 -3.60
CA ALA A 49 14.95 -29.95 -2.35
C ALA A 49 15.37 -28.48 -2.46
N ASN A 50 15.99 -28.08 -3.57
CA ASN A 50 16.32 -26.68 -3.84
C ASN A 50 15.06 -25.80 -3.81
N THR A 51 13.99 -26.21 -4.49
CA THR A 51 12.71 -25.47 -4.49
C THR A 51 12.09 -25.39 -3.09
N GLN A 52 12.20 -26.45 -2.29
CA GLN A 52 11.74 -26.44 -0.89
C GLN A 52 12.55 -25.49 -0.02
N ILE A 53 13.89 -25.50 -0.16
CA ILE A 53 14.78 -24.57 0.55
C ILE A 53 14.41 -23.12 0.20
N GLN A 54 14.22 -22.82 -1.08
CA GLN A 54 13.83 -21.47 -1.51
C GLN A 54 12.50 -21.02 -0.88
N LEU A 55 11.50 -21.90 -0.83
CA LEU A 55 10.22 -21.60 -0.17
C LEU A 55 10.39 -21.35 1.33
N LEU A 56 11.23 -22.13 2.01
CA LEU A 56 11.53 -21.95 3.43
C LEU A 56 12.24 -20.62 3.70
N VAL A 57 13.21 -20.25 2.86
CA VAL A 57 13.89 -18.94 2.96
C VAL A 57 12.89 -17.80 2.81
N THR A 58 11.99 -17.86 1.82
CA THR A 58 10.93 -16.85 1.65
C THR A 58 9.97 -16.79 2.86
N ILE A 59 9.70 -17.92 3.52
CA ILE A 59 8.92 -17.92 4.77
C ILE A 59 9.69 -17.22 5.90
N LEU A 60 10.99 -17.51 6.05
CA LEU A 60 11.84 -16.87 7.06
C LEU A 60 11.91 -15.35 6.86
N GLU A 61 12.14 -14.88 5.63
CA GLU A 61 12.15 -13.44 5.31
C GLU A 61 10.81 -12.76 5.66
N LYS A 62 9.68 -13.43 5.38
CA LYS A 62 8.35 -12.91 5.74
C LYS A 62 8.14 -12.88 7.25
N LEU A 63 8.66 -13.87 7.99
CA LEU A 63 8.57 -13.90 9.45
C LEU A 63 9.41 -12.79 10.08
N GLU A 64 10.64 -12.58 9.61
CA GLU A 64 11.50 -11.48 10.06
C GLU A 64 10.84 -10.12 9.78
N ASN A 65 10.27 -9.93 8.59
CA ASN A 65 9.53 -8.70 8.27
C ASN A 65 8.32 -8.48 9.20
N LEU A 66 7.58 -9.54 9.52
CA LEU A 66 6.45 -9.46 10.44
C LEU A 66 6.91 -9.14 11.86
N GLU A 67 7.99 -9.76 12.34
CA GLU A 67 8.56 -9.50 13.66
C GLU A 67 9.01 -8.04 13.78
N GLU A 68 9.69 -7.50 12.77
CA GLU A 68 10.05 -6.08 12.75
C GLU A 68 8.83 -5.16 12.78
N ARG A 69 7.77 -5.50 12.04
CA ARG A 69 6.53 -4.71 12.03
C ARG A 69 5.84 -4.74 13.39
N ILE A 70 5.83 -5.90 14.07
CA ILE A 70 5.30 -6.03 15.42
C ILE A 70 6.12 -5.17 16.39
N LYS A 71 7.45 -5.28 16.38
CA LYS A 71 8.32 -4.43 17.22
C LYS A 71 8.09 -2.94 16.99
N LYS A 72 7.95 -2.52 15.73
CA LYS A 72 7.63 -1.11 15.37
C LYS A 72 6.25 -0.68 15.88
N LEU A 73 5.26 -1.57 15.86
CA LEU A 73 3.92 -1.28 16.37
C LEU A 73 3.89 -1.23 17.89
N GLU A 74 4.58 -2.16 18.57
CA GLU A 74 4.72 -2.17 20.03
C GLU A 74 5.43 -0.92 20.52
N ALA A 75 6.52 -0.51 19.86
CA ALA A 75 7.20 0.75 20.17
C ALA A 75 6.27 1.96 20.02
N LYS A 76 5.49 2.03 18.93
CA LYS A 76 4.49 3.10 18.75
C LYS A 76 3.40 3.06 19.83
N ALA A 77 2.89 1.88 20.15
CA ALA A 77 1.88 1.72 21.20
C ALA A 77 2.42 2.14 22.57
N ALA A 78 3.66 1.77 22.90
CA ALA A 78 4.33 2.19 24.12
C ALA A 78 4.54 3.71 24.17
N THR A 79 4.94 4.35 23.07
CA THR A 79 5.05 5.82 23.02
C THR A 79 3.71 6.50 23.21
N LEU A 80 2.63 5.97 22.64
CA LEU A 80 1.28 6.52 22.79
C LEU A 80 0.75 6.31 24.22
N ALA A 81 1.01 5.16 24.83
CA ALA A 81 0.63 4.86 26.21
C ALA A 81 1.48 5.63 27.25
N SER A 82 2.70 6.03 26.88
CA SER A 82 3.59 6.85 27.71
C SER A 82 3.32 8.35 27.60
N LEU A 83 2.43 8.80 26.71
CA LEU A 83 2.06 10.22 26.66
C LEU A 83 1.26 10.55 27.93
N PRO A 84 1.69 11.53 28.74
CA PRO A 84 0.92 11.97 29.89
C PRO A 84 -0.46 12.46 29.44
N ASP A 85 -1.51 12.06 30.16
CA ASP A 85 -2.90 12.48 29.86
C ASP A 85 -3.03 14.01 29.73
N GLU A 86 -2.25 14.77 30.51
CA GLU A 86 -2.19 16.24 30.41
C GLU A 86 -1.79 16.76 29.02
N VAL A 87 -0.87 16.08 28.34
CA VAL A 87 -0.44 16.48 26.98
C VAL A 87 -1.56 16.20 25.99
N ILE A 88 -2.26 15.07 26.13
CA ILE A 88 -3.41 14.68 25.29
C ILE A 88 -4.58 15.65 25.49
N GLN A 89 -4.86 16.03 26.75
CA GLN A 89 -5.87 17.04 27.08
C GLN A 89 -5.52 18.40 26.44
N SER A 90 -4.28 18.86 26.60
CA SER A 90 -3.84 20.16 26.07
C SER A 90 -3.88 20.23 24.54
N LEU A 91 -3.59 19.12 23.86
CA LEU A 91 -3.70 19.00 22.40
C LEU A 91 -5.17 18.98 21.97
N SER A 92 -6.03 18.26 22.69
CA SER A 92 -7.47 18.25 22.43
C SER A 92 -8.10 19.63 22.57
N ASP A 93 -7.68 20.40 23.58
CA ASP A 93 -8.16 21.76 23.79
C ASP A 93 -7.65 22.72 22.71
N LYS A 94 -6.40 22.59 22.27
CA LYS A 94 -5.85 23.35 21.14
C LYS A 94 -6.59 23.03 19.82
N ILE A 95 -6.94 21.78 19.58
CA ILE A 95 -7.69 21.36 18.39
C ILE A 95 -9.13 21.87 18.44
N LYS A 96 -9.81 21.82 19.60
CA LYS A 96 -11.14 22.45 19.76
C LYS A 96 -11.11 23.95 19.48
N ASN A 97 -10.03 24.61 19.86
CA ASN A 97 -9.82 26.05 19.63
C ASN A 97 -9.39 26.37 18.18
N LEU A 98 -8.97 25.38 17.39
CA LEU A 98 -8.80 25.48 15.95
C LEU A 98 -10.16 25.37 15.25
N SER A 99 -11.08 26.26 15.61
CA SER A 99 -12.20 26.58 14.74
C SER A 99 -11.64 27.33 13.54
N VAL A 100 -11.91 26.84 12.33
CA VAL A 100 -11.62 27.57 11.09
C VAL A 100 -12.48 28.84 11.14
N GLN A 101 -11.91 29.92 11.66
CA GLN A 101 -12.56 31.23 11.59
C GLN A 101 -12.85 31.51 10.12
N GLU A 102 -14.06 32.00 9.86
CA GLU A 102 -14.56 32.27 8.51
C GLU A 102 -13.47 32.92 7.65
N LYS A 103 -13.28 32.37 6.45
CA LYS A 103 -12.31 32.85 5.47
C LYS A 103 -12.43 34.39 5.42
N PRO A 104 -11.37 35.15 5.75
CA PRO A 104 -11.46 36.60 5.86
C PRO A 104 -12.04 37.14 4.55
N LYS A 105 -13.16 37.88 4.64
CA LYS A 105 -13.85 38.41 3.47
C LYS A 105 -12.85 39.24 2.67
N GLU A 106 -12.57 38.80 1.45
CA GLU A 106 -11.68 39.51 0.55
C GLU A 106 -12.19 40.95 0.38
N GLY A 107 -11.31 41.93 0.62
CA GLY A 107 -11.65 43.34 0.49
C GLY A 107 -12.14 43.60 -0.92
N LYS A 108 -13.38 44.09 -1.06
CA LYS A 108 -13.94 44.41 -2.38
C LYS A 108 -13.02 45.40 -3.09
N GLY A 109 -12.43 44.97 -4.21
CA GLY A 109 -11.62 45.84 -5.06
C GLY A 109 -12.44 47.01 -5.59
N LYS A 110 -11.78 48.14 -5.84
CA LYS A 110 -12.41 49.31 -6.46
C LYS A 110 -12.62 49.01 -7.95
N LEU A 111 -13.86 48.78 -8.35
CA LEU A 111 -14.23 48.55 -9.75
C LEU A 111 -14.07 49.88 -10.52
N LEU A 112 -13.04 50.00 -11.34
CA LEU A 112 -12.85 51.16 -12.22
C LEU A 112 -13.61 50.91 -13.53
N VAL A 113 -14.75 51.58 -13.67
CA VAL A 113 -15.61 51.48 -14.86
C VAL A 113 -15.82 52.88 -15.44
N PHE A 114 -15.87 52.94 -16.77
CA PHE A 114 -16.07 54.20 -17.51
C PHE A 114 -17.47 54.78 -17.33
N LYS A 115 -18.47 53.92 -17.06
CA LYS A 115 -19.87 54.25 -16.81
C LYS A 115 -20.39 53.37 -15.67
N ASP A 116 -21.33 53.89 -14.88
CA ASP A 116 -21.96 53.13 -13.82
C ASP A 116 -22.68 51.89 -14.41
N PRO A 117 -22.40 50.66 -13.93
CA PRO A 117 -23.02 49.45 -14.44
C PRO A 117 -24.56 49.46 -14.29
N TYR A 118 -25.10 50.18 -13.31
CA TYR A 118 -26.54 50.33 -13.15
C TYR A 118 -27.19 51.12 -14.27
N ASP A 119 -26.48 52.08 -14.86
CA ASP A 119 -27.01 52.88 -15.96
C ASP A 119 -27.00 52.08 -17.27
N ILE A 120 -25.97 51.25 -17.48
CA ILE A 120 -25.91 50.30 -18.61
C ILE A 120 -27.08 49.32 -18.54
N LEU A 121 -27.38 48.79 -17.34
CA LEU A 121 -28.51 47.86 -17.16
C LEU A 121 -29.86 48.51 -17.48
N LYS A 122 -30.07 49.77 -17.11
CA LYS A 122 -31.30 50.52 -17.44
C LYS A 122 -31.42 50.76 -18.95
N GLU A 123 -30.34 51.13 -19.61
CA GLU A 123 -30.29 51.32 -21.07
C GLU A 123 -30.66 50.02 -21.79
N VAL A 124 -30.06 48.89 -21.40
CA VAL A 124 -30.35 47.56 -21.97
C VAL A 124 -31.81 47.16 -21.73
N GLN A 125 -32.33 47.33 -20.52
CA GLN A 125 -33.73 47.01 -20.21
C GLN A 125 -34.74 47.87 -20.98
N LYS A 126 -34.36 49.11 -21.33
CA LYS A 126 -35.21 50.00 -22.13
C LYS A 126 -35.22 49.57 -23.61
N HIS A 127 -34.06 49.22 -24.16
CA HIS A 127 -33.96 48.70 -25.53
C HIS A 127 -34.53 47.30 -25.72
N GLN A 128 -34.69 46.50 -24.67
CA GLN A 128 -35.39 45.21 -24.73
C GLN A 128 -36.93 45.34 -24.66
N LYS A 129 -37.46 46.54 -24.40
CA LYS A 129 -38.91 46.80 -24.29
C LYS A 129 -39.49 47.57 -25.48
N GLU A 130 -38.65 47.93 -26.45
CA GLU A 130 -39.03 48.46 -27.78
C GLU A 130 -38.96 47.33 -28.81
#